data_AF-A0A5N7XBU5-F1
#
_entry.id   AF-A0A5N7XBU5-F1
#
_cell.length_a   1.000
_cell.length_b   1.000
_cell.length_c   1.000
_cell.angle_alpha   90.00
_cell.angle_beta   90.00
_cell.angle_gamma   90.00
#
_symmetry.space_group_name_H-M   'P 1'
#
loop_
_entity.id
_entity.type
_entity.pdbx_description
1 polymer ?
#
loop_
_entity_poly.entity_id
_entity_poly.type
_entity_poly.pdbx_seq_one_letter_code
_entity_poly.pdbx_strand_id
1 'polypeptide(L)'
;MLSLPIYLRSGTYYLHTRINGKQFKRSLGTGYQKEAILRAVALLSSLSMNNFNKYKIDLEKGLLETDGTPEDHQRAMSALELLAHMKTLSKPSPTPQLNEENAVEGVLVAPRDKGISLQDLVEQFFKLRSHLSQATAIAYRNVVKELEQFTKIKYAKIVRPADINRFQNYLAEKNNTPRTIDNKTTFLKSIFNFAVDRQYIDKNPVVSKPLMTKKQREKEQWAIFENDEIRSIYDSEYFFTQKEKRPRLLLCLTAYSLHRLPG
;
A
#
# COMPACT_ATOMS: atom_id res chain seq x y z
N MET A 1 18.05 -27.50 -21.38
CA MET A 1 17.45 -26.14 -21.32
C MET A 1 15.97 -26.28 -21.07
N LEU A 2 15.38 -25.52 -20.13
CA LEU A 2 13.92 -25.52 -19.96
C LEU A 2 13.27 -24.86 -21.19
N SER A 3 12.49 -25.63 -21.95
CA SER A 3 11.69 -25.11 -23.06
C SER A 3 10.45 -24.42 -22.50
N LEU A 4 10.50 -23.10 -22.37
CA LEU A 4 9.34 -22.29 -21.98
C LEU A 4 8.43 -22.07 -23.20
N PRO A 5 7.10 -22.10 -23.05
CA PRO A 5 6.19 -21.92 -24.16
C PRO A 5 6.04 -20.42 -24.51
N ILE A 6 7.13 -19.84 -25.02
CA ILE A 6 7.21 -18.46 -25.49
C ILE A 6 7.36 -18.44 -27.01
N TYR A 7 6.70 -17.50 -27.68
CA TYR A 7 6.78 -17.34 -29.14
C TYR A 7 6.89 -15.86 -29.53
N LEU A 8 7.60 -15.57 -30.62
CA LEU A 8 7.76 -14.22 -31.15
C LEU A 8 6.59 -13.88 -32.08
N ARG A 9 5.95 -12.73 -31.87
CA ARG A 9 4.90 -12.20 -32.75
C ARG A 9 5.08 -10.69 -32.89
N SER A 10 5.21 -10.21 -34.12
CA SER A 10 5.34 -8.77 -34.44
C SER A 10 6.44 -8.06 -33.63
N GLY A 11 7.61 -8.68 -33.51
CA GLY A 11 8.76 -8.12 -32.77
C GLY A 11 8.63 -8.17 -31.23
N THR A 12 7.61 -8.83 -30.69
CA THR A 12 7.41 -8.98 -29.23
C THR A 12 7.17 -10.45 -28.87
N TYR A 13 7.83 -10.95 -27.83
CA TYR A 13 7.60 -12.29 -27.31
C TYR A 13 6.32 -12.36 -26.47
N TYR A 14 5.62 -13.48 -26.57
CA TYR A 14 4.40 -13.80 -25.80
C TYR A 14 4.59 -15.11 -25.06
N LEU A 15 4.13 -15.15 -23.81
CA LEU A 15 3.97 -16.39 -23.04
C LEU A 15 2.62 -17.01 -23.36
N HIS A 16 2.62 -18.29 -23.76
CA HIS A 16 1.42 -19.09 -23.99
C HIS A 16 1.40 -20.29 -23.06
N THR A 17 0.51 -20.30 -22.08
CA THR A 17 0.38 -21.45 -21.18
C THR A 17 -1.08 -21.72 -20.86
N ARG A 18 -1.37 -22.84 -20.19
CA ARG A 18 -2.70 -23.14 -19.66
C ARG A 18 -2.62 -23.12 -18.14
N ILE A 19 -3.51 -22.35 -17.52
CA ILE A 19 -3.61 -22.24 -16.06
C ILE A 19 -5.04 -22.64 -15.71
N ASN A 20 -5.21 -23.67 -14.87
CA ASN A 20 -6.51 -24.20 -14.45
C ASN A 20 -7.46 -24.49 -15.64
N GLY A 21 -6.93 -25.11 -16.69
CA GLY A 21 -7.68 -25.46 -17.90
C GLY A 21 -8.01 -24.29 -18.85
N LYS A 22 -7.72 -23.04 -18.48
CA LYS A 22 -7.94 -21.85 -19.32
C LYS A 22 -6.67 -21.44 -20.05
N GLN A 23 -6.79 -21.06 -21.31
CA GLN A 23 -5.67 -20.55 -22.11
C GLN A 23 -5.25 -19.17 -21.59
N PHE A 24 -3.97 -19.02 -21.28
CA PHE A 24 -3.35 -17.79 -20.81
C PHE A 24 -2.31 -17.34 -21.84
N LYS A 25 -2.56 -16.18 -22.45
CA LYS A 25 -1.65 -15.54 -23.40
C LYS A 25 -1.30 -14.15 -22.87
N ARG A 26 -0.01 -13.88 -22.64
CA ARG A 26 0.44 -12.58 -22.13
C ARG A 26 1.68 -12.10 -22.87
N SER A 27 1.67 -10.84 -23.28
CA SER A 27 2.84 -10.20 -23.88
C SER A 27 3.95 -10.07 -22.84
N LEU A 28 5.17 -10.39 -23.25
CA LEU A 28 6.38 -10.20 -22.47
C LEU A 28 7.01 -8.84 -22.77
N GLY A 29 6.49 -8.05 -23.72
CA GLY A 29 6.87 -6.66 -23.95
C GLY A 29 8.35 -6.45 -24.31
N THR A 30 8.98 -7.45 -24.92
CA THR A 30 10.36 -7.42 -25.39
C THR A 30 10.51 -8.25 -26.66
N GLY A 31 11.35 -7.80 -27.59
CA GLY A 31 11.77 -8.54 -28.78
C GLY A 31 13.01 -9.40 -28.56
N TYR A 32 13.61 -9.37 -27.36
CA TYR A 32 14.82 -10.12 -27.05
C TYR A 32 14.48 -11.43 -26.33
N GLN A 33 14.94 -12.56 -26.90
CA GLN A 33 14.58 -13.91 -26.41
C GLN A 33 14.99 -14.15 -24.95
N LYS A 34 16.19 -13.70 -24.56
CA LYS A 34 16.70 -13.87 -23.20
C LYS A 34 15.88 -13.08 -22.17
N GLU A 35 15.50 -11.86 -22.51
CA GLU A 35 14.65 -11.03 -21.66
C GLU A 35 13.22 -11.58 -21.58
N ALA A 36 12.71 -12.14 -22.68
CA ALA A 36 11.42 -12.81 -22.71
C ALA A 36 11.37 -14.02 -21.77
N ILE A 37 12.44 -14.84 -21.74
CA ILE A 37 12.56 -15.97 -20.81
C ILE A 37 12.48 -15.49 -19.36
N LEU A 38 13.21 -14.44 -19.00
CA LEU A 38 13.23 -13.91 -17.63
C LEU A 38 11.86 -13.38 -17.21
N ARG A 39 11.21 -12.58 -18.07
CA ARG A 39 9.86 -12.07 -17.82
C ARG A 39 8.83 -13.21 -17.75
N ALA A 40 9.00 -14.28 -18.51
CA ALA A 40 8.13 -15.46 -18.46
C ALA A 40 8.29 -16.24 -17.15
N VAL A 41 9.52 -16.46 -16.69
CA VAL A 41 9.79 -17.15 -15.41
C VAL A 41 9.25 -16.34 -14.23
N ALA A 42 9.46 -15.03 -14.21
CA ALA A 42 8.92 -14.15 -13.18
C ALA A 42 7.38 -14.21 -13.13
N LEU A 43 6.72 -14.19 -14.30
CA LEU A 43 5.27 -14.33 -14.39
C LEU A 43 4.79 -15.69 -13.87
N LEU A 44 5.42 -16.79 -14.27
CA LEU A 44 5.04 -18.14 -13.82
C LEU A 44 5.26 -18.32 -12.31
N SER A 45 6.34 -17.77 -11.75
CA SER A 45 6.60 -17.79 -10.31
C SER A 45 5.50 -17.03 -9.54
N SER A 46 5.12 -15.84 -10.01
CA SER A 46 4.03 -15.06 -9.39
C SER A 46 2.67 -15.76 -9.44
N LEU A 47 2.44 -16.59 -10.46
CA LEU A 47 1.21 -17.36 -10.62
C LEU A 47 1.20 -18.61 -9.72
N SER A 48 2.36 -19.24 -9.49
CA SER A 48 2.51 -20.41 -8.62
C SER A 48 2.34 -20.07 -7.13
N MET A 49 2.84 -18.90 -6.70
CA MET A 49 2.75 -18.44 -5.30
C MET A 49 1.33 -18.07 -4.85
N ASN A 50 0.37 -17.94 -5.77
CA ASN A 50 -1.03 -17.68 -5.44
C ASN A 50 -1.84 -18.96 -5.17
N ASN A 51 -1.23 -20.16 -5.25
CA ASN A 51 -1.91 -21.44 -5.02
C ASN A 51 -1.82 -21.95 -3.56
N PHE A 52 -1.18 -21.24 -2.64
CA PHE A 52 -1.34 -21.51 -1.21
C PHE A 52 -2.60 -20.79 -0.71
N ASN A 53 -3.73 -21.50 -0.74
CA ASN A 53 -5.00 -21.02 -0.19
C ASN A 53 -4.85 -20.75 1.31
N LYS A 54 -4.60 -19.49 1.67
CA LYS A 54 -4.86 -18.98 3.02
C LYS A 54 -6.36 -19.03 3.26
N TYR A 55 -6.82 -19.99 4.05
CA TYR A 55 -8.19 -19.98 4.53
C TYR A 55 -8.32 -18.87 5.58
N LYS A 56 -9.25 -17.94 5.36
CA LYS A 56 -9.73 -17.01 6.38
C LYS A 56 -11.07 -17.52 6.88
N ILE A 57 -11.20 -17.77 8.19
CA ILE A 57 -12.51 -18.04 8.80
C ILE A 57 -12.87 -16.81 9.63
N ASP A 58 -13.81 -16.04 9.11
CA ASP A 58 -14.15 -14.72 9.60
C ASP A 58 -15.13 -14.79 10.77
N LEU A 59 -14.70 -14.24 11.89
CA LEU A 59 -15.24 -14.70 13.16
C LEU A 59 -15.19 -13.40 14.06
N GLU A 60 -16.04 -12.41 13.75
CA GLU A 60 -16.99 -11.85 14.75
C GLU A 60 -18.14 -12.86 15.02
N LYS A 61 -18.07 -13.94 14.24
CA LYS A 61 -18.27 -15.34 14.61
C LYS A 61 -17.16 -15.95 15.57
N GLY A 62 -15.98 -15.33 15.88
CA GLY A 62 -14.67 -15.65 16.62
C GLY A 62 -13.27 -15.89 15.87
N LEU A 63 -12.50 -14.88 15.35
CA LEU A 63 -11.42 -14.99 14.30
C LEU A 63 -10.08 -15.57 14.78
N LEU A 64 -9.67 -16.68 14.17
CA LEU A 64 -8.32 -17.24 14.23
C LEU A 64 -7.60 -17.09 12.89
N GLU A 65 -6.43 -16.46 12.91
CA GLU A 65 -5.49 -16.46 11.79
C GLU A 65 -4.44 -17.54 12.04
N THR A 66 -4.28 -18.46 11.09
CA THR A 66 -3.19 -19.45 11.10
C THR A 66 -2.20 -19.18 9.97
N ASP A 67 -0.93 -19.51 10.20
CA ASP A 67 0.14 -19.31 9.22
C ASP A 67 0.14 -20.35 8.08
N GLY A 68 -0.81 -21.29 8.12
CA GLY A 68 -0.99 -22.36 7.13
C GLY A 68 -0.10 -23.58 7.36
N THR A 69 0.62 -23.65 8.48
CA THR A 69 1.36 -24.86 8.86
C THR A 69 0.44 -25.91 9.52
N PRO A 70 0.73 -27.22 9.37
CA PRO A 70 -0.11 -28.28 9.95
C PRO A 70 -0.21 -28.21 11.47
N GLU A 71 0.85 -27.75 12.12
CA GLU A 71 0.96 -27.62 13.58
C GLU A 71 0.12 -26.45 14.11
N ASP A 72 0.09 -25.34 13.38
CA ASP A 72 -0.72 -24.17 13.73
C ASP A 72 -2.21 -24.45 13.55
N HIS A 73 -2.57 -25.30 12.59
CA HIS A 73 -3.93 -25.82 12.45
C HIS A 73 -4.38 -26.63 13.67
N GLN A 74 -3.54 -27.50 14.22
CA GLN A 74 -3.88 -28.28 15.42
C GLN A 74 -4.10 -27.38 16.64
N ARG A 75 -3.27 -26.35 16.82
CA ARG A 75 -3.43 -25.37 17.91
C ARG A 75 -4.68 -24.51 17.74
N ALA A 76 -5.04 -24.17 16.52
CA ALA A 76 -6.27 -23.46 16.24
C ALA A 76 -7.52 -24.29 16.55
N MET A 77 -7.48 -25.60 16.24
CA MET A 77 -8.58 -26.51 16.54
C MET A 77 -8.77 -26.72 18.05
N SER A 78 -7.68 -26.85 18.82
CA SER A 78 -7.78 -26.96 20.28
C SER A 78 -8.30 -25.68 20.95
N ALA A 79 -7.92 -24.51 20.44
CA ALA A 79 -8.43 -23.22 20.93
C ALA A 79 -9.94 -23.05 20.67
N LEU A 80 -10.43 -23.55 19.53
CA LEU A 80 -11.87 -23.57 19.20
C LEU A 80 -12.67 -24.48 20.14
N GLU A 81 -12.15 -25.67 20.47
CA GLU A 81 -12.81 -26.59 21.41
C GLU A 81 -12.96 -25.99 22.81
N LEU A 82 -11.95 -25.25 23.28
CA LEU A 82 -11.97 -24.58 24.58
C LEU A 82 -12.99 -23.43 24.62
N LEU A 83 -13.09 -22.63 23.55
CA LEU A 83 -14.07 -21.55 23.45
C LEU A 83 -15.51 -22.07 23.39
N ALA A 84 -15.73 -23.23 22.74
CA ALA A 84 -17.05 -23.88 22.70
C ALA A 84 -17.52 -24.30 24.11
N HIS A 85 -16.62 -24.78 24.96
CA HIS A 85 -16.94 -25.17 26.35
C HIS A 85 -17.25 -23.99 27.26
N MET A 86 -16.76 -22.78 26.96
CA MET A 86 -17.03 -21.60 27.80
C MET A 86 -18.38 -20.93 27.49
N LYS A 87 -18.90 -21.09 26.28
CA LYS A 87 -20.16 -20.46 25.86
C LYS A 87 -21.42 -21.19 26.39
N THR A 88 -21.28 -22.41 26.91
CA THR A 88 -22.40 -23.19 27.47
C THR A 88 -22.75 -22.83 28.93
N LEU A 89 -21.93 -22.01 29.61
CA LEU A 89 -22.12 -21.62 31.02
C LEU A 89 -22.78 -20.25 31.26
N SER A 90 -23.20 -19.51 30.22
CA SER A 90 -23.76 -18.14 30.36
C SER A 90 -25.12 -17.97 29.68
N LYS A 91 -26.20 -18.21 30.44
CA LYS A 91 -27.57 -17.71 30.20
C LYS A 91 -28.04 -16.92 31.42
N PRO A 92 -28.62 -15.71 31.28
CA PRO A 92 -29.44 -15.11 32.33
C PRO A 92 -30.93 -14.96 31.95
N SER A 93 -31.77 -15.08 33.00
CA SER A 93 -33.23 -14.91 33.09
C SER A 93 -33.60 -13.49 33.64
N PRO A 94 -34.89 -13.08 33.75
CA PRO A 94 -35.35 -11.69 33.47
C PRO A 94 -35.69 -10.78 34.69
N THR A 95 -35.80 -9.46 34.38
CA THR A 95 -36.56 -8.32 35.02
C THR A 95 -36.16 -7.82 36.43
N PRO A 96 -36.50 -6.57 36.87
CA PRO A 96 -37.53 -5.61 36.38
C PRO A 96 -37.12 -4.13 36.19
N GLN A 97 -38.07 -3.39 35.61
CA GLN A 97 -38.09 -1.99 35.16
C GLN A 97 -38.16 -0.94 36.29
N LEU A 98 -37.60 0.25 36.07
CA LEU A 98 -38.07 1.52 36.64
C LEU A 98 -38.05 2.60 35.56
N ASN A 99 -39.17 3.33 35.49
CA ASN A 99 -39.55 4.29 34.44
C ASN A 99 -38.80 5.61 34.56
N GLU A 100 -38.49 6.23 33.42
CA GLU A 100 -38.54 7.69 33.23
C GLU A 100 -38.82 7.98 31.75
N GLU A 101 -40.10 8.12 31.44
CA GLU A 101 -40.59 8.73 30.21
C GLU A 101 -40.42 10.25 30.30
N ASN A 102 -39.67 10.81 29.33
CA ASN A 102 -39.75 12.16 28.76
C ASN A 102 -38.36 12.74 28.47
N ALA A 103 -37.78 12.36 27.34
CA ALA A 103 -36.84 13.22 26.63
C ALA A 103 -36.90 12.87 25.14
N VAL A 104 -37.72 13.66 24.46
CA VAL A 104 -37.80 13.89 23.02
C VAL A 104 -36.61 13.34 22.24
N GLU A 105 -36.96 12.52 21.25
CA GLU A 105 -36.13 11.98 20.18
C GLU A 105 -35.34 13.11 19.48
N GLY A 106 -34.23 13.48 20.09
CA GLY A 106 -33.25 14.40 19.55
C GLY A 106 -32.45 13.66 18.49
N VAL A 107 -32.98 13.63 17.26
CA VAL A 107 -32.11 13.64 16.08
C VAL A 107 -31.16 14.82 16.31
N LEU A 108 -29.93 14.51 16.71
CA LEU A 108 -28.87 15.49 16.85
C LEU A 108 -28.55 16.01 15.45
N VAL A 109 -29.33 16.98 14.98
CA VAL A 109 -28.94 17.84 13.88
C VAL A 109 -27.78 18.66 14.40
N ALA A 110 -26.59 18.10 14.28
CA ALA A 110 -25.35 18.85 14.38
C ALA A 110 -25.42 20.05 13.42
N PRO A 111 -24.78 21.18 13.73
CA PRO A 111 -24.90 22.41 12.94
C PRO A 111 -24.57 22.09 11.46
N ARG A 112 -25.57 22.26 10.58
CA ARG A 112 -25.57 21.84 9.17
C ARG A 112 -24.53 22.53 8.26
N ASP A 113 -23.60 23.30 8.83
CA ASP A 113 -22.59 24.05 8.09
C ASP A 113 -21.15 23.58 8.30
N LYS A 114 -20.93 22.60 9.19
CA LYS A 114 -19.61 22.02 9.42
C LYS A 114 -19.41 20.91 8.38
N GLY A 115 -18.82 21.25 7.24
CA GLY A 115 -18.59 20.33 6.10
C GLY A 115 -17.78 19.07 6.46
N ILE A 116 -17.34 18.30 5.46
CA ILE A 116 -16.60 17.05 5.71
C ILE A 116 -15.28 17.27 6.48
N SER A 117 -15.00 16.38 7.43
CA SER A 117 -13.71 16.32 8.14
C SER A 117 -12.58 15.95 7.19
N LEU A 118 -11.37 16.46 7.45
CA LEU A 118 -10.20 16.11 6.66
C LEU A 118 -9.86 14.60 6.74
N GLN A 119 -10.05 13.96 7.89
CA GLN A 119 -9.79 12.52 8.05
C GLN A 119 -10.81 11.69 7.27
N ASP A 120 -12.10 11.99 7.44
CA ASP A 120 -13.19 11.29 6.73
C ASP A 120 -13.05 11.44 5.22
N LEU A 121 -12.58 12.60 4.75
CA LEU A 121 -12.30 12.84 3.34
C LEU A 121 -11.23 11.89 2.79
N VAL A 122 -10.17 11.62 3.57
CA VAL A 122 -9.13 10.65 3.20
C VAL A 122 -9.70 9.24 3.17
N GLU A 123 -10.52 8.87 4.16
CA GLU A 123 -11.13 7.54 4.20
C GLU A 123 -12.07 7.31 3.01
N GLN A 124 -12.90 8.28 2.67
CA GLN A 124 -13.76 8.22 1.49
C GLN A 124 -12.95 8.16 0.20
N PHE A 125 -11.84 8.89 0.10
CA PHE A 125 -10.95 8.84 -1.05
C PHE A 125 -10.40 7.42 -1.29
N PHE A 126 -9.96 6.73 -0.23
CA PHE A 126 -9.43 5.37 -0.34
C PHE A 126 -10.50 4.30 -0.48
N LYS A 127 -11.70 4.50 0.09
CA LYS A 127 -12.84 3.60 -0.12
C LYS A 127 -13.18 3.45 -1.60
N LEU A 128 -13.04 4.53 -2.37
CA LEU A 128 -13.30 4.55 -3.81
C LEU A 128 -12.08 4.14 -4.65
N ARG A 129 -10.87 4.21 -4.08
CA ARG A 129 -9.62 3.85 -4.74
C ARG A 129 -8.94 2.68 -4.03
N SER A 130 -9.62 1.55 -3.98
CA SER A 130 -9.17 0.31 -3.32
C SER A 130 -7.91 -0.32 -3.94
N HIS A 131 -7.50 0.11 -5.14
CA HIS A 131 -6.28 -0.36 -5.80
C HIS A 131 -4.98 0.23 -5.21
N LEU A 132 -5.06 1.26 -4.36
CA LEU A 132 -3.86 1.82 -3.73
C LEU A 132 -3.36 0.96 -2.57
N SER A 133 -2.04 0.91 -2.41
CA SER A 133 -1.40 0.17 -1.32
C SER A 133 -1.72 0.77 0.05
N GLN A 134 -1.70 -0.06 1.08
CA GLN A 134 -1.86 0.38 2.48
C GLN A 134 -0.79 1.41 2.88
N ALA A 135 0.45 1.24 2.41
CA ALA A 135 1.54 2.17 2.66
C ALA A 135 1.23 3.58 2.10
N THR A 136 0.64 3.64 0.89
CA THR A 136 0.21 4.91 0.31
C THR A 136 -0.92 5.53 1.13
N ALA A 137 -1.88 4.74 1.58
CA ALA A 137 -2.96 5.23 2.44
C ALA A 137 -2.44 5.81 3.76
N ILE A 138 -1.46 5.15 4.38
CA ILE A 138 -0.79 5.65 5.60
C ILE A 138 -0.10 6.99 5.33
N ALA A 139 0.63 7.14 4.22
CA ALA A 139 1.30 8.39 3.88
C ALA A 139 0.31 9.57 3.77
N TYR A 140 -0.84 9.36 3.12
CA TYR A 140 -1.89 10.38 3.01
C TYR A 140 -2.48 10.76 4.38
N ARG A 141 -2.83 9.75 5.20
CA ARG A 141 -3.35 9.98 6.56
C ARG A 141 -2.36 10.77 7.42
N ASN A 142 -1.08 10.42 7.35
CA ASN A 142 -0.04 11.10 8.13
C ASN A 142 0.08 12.58 7.72
N VAL A 143 0.04 12.89 6.42
CA VAL A 143 0.13 14.28 5.96
C VAL A 143 -1.10 15.08 6.37
N VAL A 144 -2.29 14.51 6.25
CA VAL A 144 -3.52 15.19 6.67
C VAL A 144 -3.56 15.39 8.19
N LYS A 145 -3.10 14.40 8.97
CA LYS A 145 -2.96 14.53 10.42
C LYS A 145 -1.95 15.61 10.81
N GLU A 146 -0.82 15.71 10.11
CA GLU A 146 0.19 16.76 10.34
C GLU A 146 -0.38 18.15 10.03
N LEU A 147 -1.17 18.29 8.93
CA LEU A 147 -1.87 19.53 8.58
C LEU A 147 -2.89 19.92 9.65
N GLU A 148 -3.71 18.97 10.09
CA GLU A 148 -4.75 19.18 11.11
C GLU A 148 -4.12 19.60 12.45
N GLN A 149 -3.01 18.96 12.85
CA GLN A 149 -2.27 19.32 14.06
C GLN A 149 -1.66 20.72 13.99
N PHE A 150 -1.10 21.10 12.84
CA PHE A 150 -0.49 22.42 12.64
C PHE A 150 -1.53 23.55 12.60
N THR A 151 -2.56 23.39 11.77
CA THR A 151 -3.58 24.43 11.54
C THR A 151 -4.67 24.46 12.61
N LYS A 152 -4.86 23.35 13.34
CA LYS A 152 -6.00 23.09 14.24
C LYS A 152 -7.37 23.12 13.53
N ILE A 153 -7.38 23.03 12.19
CA ILE A 153 -8.58 23.02 11.38
C ILE A 153 -9.01 21.57 11.12
N LYS A 154 -10.24 21.25 11.50
CA LYS A 154 -10.81 19.90 11.32
C LYS A 154 -11.52 19.70 9.98
N TYR A 155 -12.12 20.76 9.43
CA TYR A 155 -13.04 20.69 8.29
C TYR A 155 -12.41 21.21 7.00
N ALA A 156 -12.60 20.49 5.90
CA ALA A 156 -12.01 20.81 4.60
C ALA A 156 -12.46 22.19 4.06
N LYS A 157 -13.72 22.58 4.32
CA LYS A 157 -14.31 23.86 3.85
C LYS A 157 -13.62 25.10 4.43
N ILE A 158 -12.95 24.97 5.57
CA ILE A 158 -12.34 26.10 6.28
C ILE A 158 -10.90 26.36 5.80
N VAL A 159 -10.24 25.35 5.23
CA VAL A 159 -8.83 25.43 4.84
C VAL A 159 -8.63 26.44 3.73
N ARG A 160 -7.79 27.44 3.96
CA ARG A 160 -7.48 28.50 2.98
C ARG A 160 -6.11 28.29 2.33
N PRO A 161 -5.86 28.87 1.14
CA PRO A 161 -4.53 28.83 0.53
C PRO A 161 -3.42 29.39 1.42
N ALA A 162 -3.74 30.39 2.25
CA ALA A 162 -2.80 30.96 3.22
C ALA A 162 -2.32 29.93 4.25
N ASP A 163 -3.21 29.01 4.69
CA ASP A 163 -2.87 27.95 5.65
C ASP A 163 -1.93 26.93 5.02
N ILE A 164 -2.13 26.61 3.73
CA ILE A 164 -1.24 25.73 2.97
C ILE A 164 0.16 26.35 2.83
N ASN A 165 0.25 27.65 2.52
CA ASN A 165 1.54 28.34 2.43
C ASN A 165 2.26 28.36 3.79
N ARG A 166 1.53 28.64 4.89
CA ARG A 166 2.08 28.54 6.26
C ARG A 166 2.56 27.13 6.58
N PHE A 167 1.82 26.11 6.17
CA PHE A 167 2.21 24.73 6.35
C PHE A 167 3.47 24.36 5.55
N GLN A 168 3.63 24.86 4.32
CA GLN A 168 4.86 24.65 3.54
C GLN A 168 6.08 25.29 4.22
N ASN A 169 5.93 26.49 4.77
CA ASN A 169 7.00 27.15 5.52
C ASN A 169 7.36 26.35 6.79
N TYR A 170 6.35 25.88 7.54
CA TYR A 170 6.57 25.00 8.69
C TYR A 170 7.32 23.71 8.32
N LEU A 171 7.01 23.10 7.18
CA LEU A 171 7.74 21.92 6.71
C LEU A 171 9.19 22.23 6.35
N ALA A 172 9.47 23.43 5.82
CA ALA A 172 10.82 23.89 5.54
C ALA A 172 11.62 24.13 6.84
N GLU A 173 11.00 24.74 7.86
CA GLU A 173 11.60 24.92 9.20
C GLU A 173 11.93 23.59 9.88
N LYS A 174 11.14 22.55 9.62
CA LYS A 174 11.40 21.16 10.07
C LYS A 174 12.50 20.45 9.27
N ASN A 175 13.25 21.15 8.42
CA ASN A 175 14.32 20.63 7.56
C ASN A 175 13.86 19.52 6.59
N ASN A 176 12.61 19.57 6.12
CA ASN A 176 12.19 18.68 5.04
C ASN A 176 12.84 19.12 3.72
N THR A 177 13.30 18.16 2.92
CA THR A 177 13.82 18.48 1.57
C THR A 177 12.72 19.07 0.69
N PRO A 178 13.05 19.94 -0.28
CA PRO A 178 12.05 20.51 -1.20
C PRO A 178 11.19 19.45 -1.88
N ARG A 179 11.79 18.31 -2.26
CA ARG A 179 11.08 17.15 -2.81
C ARG A 179 10.04 16.56 -1.86
N THR A 180 10.37 16.47 -0.58
CA THR A 180 9.45 15.95 0.44
C THR A 180 8.28 16.91 0.64
N ILE A 181 8.54 18.21 0.67
CA ILE A 181 7.50 19.26 0.77
C ILE A 181 6.56 19.19 -0.43
N ASP A 182 7.11 19.07 -1.64
CA ASP A 182 6.34 18.90 -2.88
C ASP A 182 5.47 17.63 -2.87
N ASN A 183 6.02 16.51 -2.39
CA ASN A 183 5.29 15.25 -2.28
C ASN A 183 4.10 15.38 -1.31
N LYS A 184 4.32 15.95 -0.12
CA LYS A 184 3.26 16.19 0.87
C LYS A 184 2.18 17.14 0.30
N THR A 185 2.61 18.22 -0.35
CA THR A 185 1.70 19.17 -1.02
C THR A 185 0.89 18.48 -2.12
N THR A 186 1.49 17.56 -2.88
CA THR A 186 0.82 16.80 -3.94
C THR A 186 -0.26 15.86 -3.39
N PHE A 187 -0.01 15.23 -2.23
CA PHE A 187 -1.02 14.42 -1.56
C PHE A 187 -2.22 15.27 -1.12
N LEU A 188 -1.97 16.41 -0.48
CA LEU A 188 -3.01 17.36 -0.10
C LEU A 188 -3.80 17.82 -1.32
N LYS A 189 -3.11 18.19 -2.41
CA LYS A 189 -3.74 18.61 -3.67
C LYS A 189 -4.70 17.56 -4.20
N SER A 190 -4.31 16.28 -4.15
CA SER A 190 -5.14 15.16 -4.63
C SER A 190 -6.39 14.96 -3.77
N ILE A 191 -6.26 15.07 -2.45
CA ILE A 191 -7.38 14.99 -1.51
C ILE A 191 -8.36 16.16 -1.70
N PHE A 192 -7.86 17.38 -1.83
CA PHE A 192 -8.71 18.54 -2.05
C PHE A 192 -9.33 18.59 -3.45
N ASN A 193 -8.64 18.08 -4.49
CA ASN A 193 -9.28 17.88 -5.80
C ASN A 193 -10.46 16.92 -5.69
N PHE A 194 -10.28 15.81 -4.97
CA PHE A 194 -11.40 14.90 -4.72
C PHE A 194 -12.55 15.56 -3.96
N ALA A 195 -12.26 16.46 -3.00
CA ALA A 195 -13.29 17.23 -2.33
C ALA A 195 -14.05 18.19 -3.25
N VAL A 196 -13.35 18.81 -4.22
CA VAL A 196 -13.98 19.63 -5.27
C VAL A 196 -14.86 18.77 -6.17
N ASP A 197 -14.37 17.61 -6.63
CA ASP A 197 -15.11 16.69 -7.49
C ASP A 197 -16.41 16.19 -6.83
N ARG A 198 -16.40 16.04 -5.50
CA ARG A 198 -17.56 15.66 -4.69
C ARG A 198 -18.41 16.84 -4.22
N GLN A 199 -18.07 18.06 -4.64
CA GLN A 199 -18.76 19.31 -4.27
C GLN A 199 -18.78 19.59 -2.76
N TYR A 200 -17.81 19.07 -2.00
CA TYR A 200 -17.64 19.42 -0.59
C TYR A 200 -17.02 20.80 -0.40
N ILE A 201 -16.23 21.25 -1.37
CA ILE A 201 -15.59 22.56 -1.41
C ILE A 201 -15.64 23.12 -2.84
N ASP A 202 -15.65 24.44 -2.97
CA ASP A 202 -15.77 25.09 -4.28
C ASP A 202 -14.46 25.07 -5.07
N LYS A 203 -13.33 25.28 -4.37
CA LYS A 203 -12.00 25.42 -4.97
C LYS A 203 -10.95 24.73 -4.13
N ASN A 204 -9.94 24.17 -4.80
CA ASN A 204 -8.80 23.54 -4.12
C ASN A 204 -7.92 24.63 -3.46
N PRO A 205 -7.67 24.58 -2.14
CA PRO A 205 -6.81 25.53 -1.45
C PRO A 205 -5.32 25.39 -1.84
N VAL A 206 -4.92 24.25 -2.42
CA VAL A 206 -3.54 24.00 -2.86
C VAL A 206 -3.30 24.57 -4.26
N VAL A 207 -3.03 25.87 -4.30
CA VAL A 207 -2.75 26.62 -5.55
C VAL A 207 -1.25 26.68 -5.86
N SER A 208 -0.39 26.40 -4.89
CA SER A 208 1.07 26.51 -5.02
C SER A 208 1.62 25.63 -6.15
N LYS A 209 2.57 26.20 -6.89
CA LYS A 209 3.38 25.47 -7.86
C LYS A 209 4.41 24.61 -7.11
N PRO A 210 4.82 23.46 -7.67
CA PRO A 210 5.89 22.67 -7.08
C PRO A 210 7.16 23.49 -6.96
N LEU A 211 7.87 23.35 -5.84
CA LEU A 211 9.14 23.99 -5.54
C LEU A 211 10.23 23.51 -6.50
N MET A 212 10.17 22.26 -6.92
CA MET A 212 11.14 21.66 -7.82
C MET A 212 10.61 21.47 -9.24
N THR A 213 11.44 21.87 -10.20
CA THR A 213 11.25 21.54 -11.61
C THR A 213 11.40 20.03 -11.85
N LYS A 214 10.88 19.55 -12.98
CA LYS A 214 11.01 18.13 -13.37
C LYS A 214 12.48 17.72 -13.50
N LYS A 215 13.32 18.57 -14.10
CA LYS A 215 14.77 18.34 -14.26
C LYS A 215 15.50 18.22 -12.93
N GLN A 216 15.15 19.03 -11.94
CA GLN A 216 15.77 18.94 -10.60
C GLN A 216 15.37 17.65 -9.88
N ARG A 217 14.12 17.20 -10.02
CA ARG A 217 13.66 15.92 -9.46
C ARG A 217 14.36 14.70 -10.06
N GLU A 218 14.72 14.77 -11.35
CA GLU A 218 15.46 13.70 -12.03
C GLU A 218 16.91 13.60 -11.52
N LYS A 219 17.56 14.74 -11.20
CA LYS A 219 18.91 14.75 -10.64
C LYS A 219 19.02 14.16 -9.22
N GLU A 220 17.95 14.23 -8.43
CA GLU A 220 17.88 13.60 -7.11
C GLU A 220 17.55 12.11 -7.15
N GLN A 221 17.51 11.50 -8.34
CA GLN A 221 17.42 10.03 -8.43
C GLN A 221 18.77 9.43 -8.05
N TRP A 222 18.71 8.22 -7.49
CA TRP A 222 19.92 7.49 -7.12
C TRP A 222 20.79 7.25 -8.35
N ALA A 223 22.11 7.36 -8.17
CA ALA A 223 23.06 6.98 -9.20
C ALA A 223 22.81 5.51 -9.61
N ILE A 224 22.92 5.25 -10.91
CA ILE A 224 22.85 3.90 -11.45
C ILE A 224 24.24 3.30 -11.31
N PHE A 225 24.34 2.12 -10.70
CA PHE A 225 25.62 1.42 -10.60
C PHE A 225 26.02 0.86 -11.96
N GLU A 226 27.27 1.08 -12.34
CA GLU A 226 27.87 0.46 -13.52
C GLU A 226 28.26 -1.00 -13.24
N ASN A 227 28.44 -1.80 -14.31
CA ASN A 227 28.74 -3.23 -14.14
C ASN A 227 30.00 -3.49 -13.31
N ASP A 228 31.03 -2.65 -13.47
CA ASP A 228 32.29 -2.82 -12.77
C ASP A 228 32.16 -2.47 -11.28
N GLU A 229 31.33 -1.49 -10.93
CA GLU A 229 30.99 -1.15 -9.55
C GLU A 229 30.19 -2.28 -8.89
N ILE A 230 29.23 -2.87 -9.63
CA ILE A 230 28.46 -4.03 -9.15
C ILE A 230 29.38 -5.24 -8.90
N ARG A 231 30.35 -5.50 -9.80
CA ARG A 231 31.35 -6.57 -9.61
C ARG A 231 32.20 -6.31 -8.37
N SER A 232 32.71 -5.09 -8.21
CA SER A 232 33.49 -4.72 -7.04
C SER A 232 32.72 -4.87 -5.73
N ILE A 233 31.41 -4.59 -5.71
CA ILE A 233 30.55 -4.84 -4.54
C ILE A 233 30.41 -6.33 -4.29
N TYR A 234 30.22 -7.13 -5.34
CA TYR A 234 30.04 -8.58 -5.24
C TYR A 234 31.29 -9.32 -4.74
N ASP A 235 32.46 -8.87 -5.18
CA ASP A 235 33.75 -9.45 -4.82
C ASP A 235 34.30 -8.94 -3.48
N SER A 236 33.61 -7.99 -2.84
CA SER A 236 34.01 -7.47 -1.53
C SER A 236 33.84 -8.51 -0.42
N GLU A 237 34.79 -8.61 0.51
CA GLU A 237 34.69 -9.46 1.72
C GLU A 237 33.43 -9.15 2.55
N TYR A 238 33.00 -7.88 2.52
CA TYR A 238 31.76 -7.44 3.15
C TYR A 238 30.53 -8.18 2.58
N PHE A 239 30.47 -8.40 1.27
CA PHE A 239 29.36 -9.11 0.66
C PHE A 239 29.32 -10.59 1.10
N PHE A 240 30.46 -11.26 1.17
CA PHE A 240 30.55 -12.64 1.63
C PHE A 240 30.16 -12.81 3.10
N THR A 241 30.63 -11.93 3.98
CA THR A 241 30.26 -11.98 5.41
C THR A 241 28.78 -11.68 5.66
N GLN A 242 28.14 -10.85 4.85
CA GLN A 242 26.70 -10.59 4.93
C GLN A 242 25.85 -11.68 4.27
N LYS A 243 26.40 -12.44 3.31
CA LYS A 243 25.74 -13.60 2.68
C LYS A 243 25.33 -14.65 3.70
N GLU A 244 26.20 -14.91 4.66
CA GLU A 244 25.94 -15.88 5.74
C GLU A 244 24.92 -15.34 6.75
N LYS A 245 24.99 -14.04 7.10
CA LYS A 245 24.15 -13.44 8.14
C LYS A 245 22.74 -13.08 7.67
N ARG A 246 22.55 -12.70 6.40
CA ARG A 246 21.27 -12.21 5.86
C ARG A 246 21.00 -12.72 4.44
N PRO A 247 20.72 -14.03 4.27
CA PRO A 247 20.57 -14.66 2.95
C PRO A 247 19.41 -14.07 2.11
N ARG A 248 18.34 -13.55 2.74
CA ARG A 248 17.20 -12.94 2.03
C ARG A 248 17.51 -11.59 1.38
N LEU A 249 18.46 -10.83 1.93
CA LEU A 249 18.84 -9.51 1.43
C LEU A 249 19.69 -9.62 0.15
N LEU A 250 20.45 -10.71 0.04
CA LEU A 250 21.33 -10.97 -1.09
C LEU A 250 20.64 -11.52 -2.34
N LEU A 251 19.43 -12.08 -2.24
CA LEU A 251 18.71 -12.61 -3.40
C LEU A 251 18.46 -11.53 -4.47
N CYS A 252 18.30 -10.27 -4.04
CA CYS A 252 18.07 -9.13 -4.91
C CYS A 252 19.32 -8.70 -5.69
N LEU A 253 20.52 -8.90 -5.12
CA LEU A 253 21.80 -8.56 -5.76
C LEU A 253 22.32 -9.72 -6.62
N THR A 254 22.17 -10.97 -6.16
CA THR A 254 22.61 -12.16 -6.90
C THR A 254 21.75 -12.45 -8.14
N ALA A 255 20.45 -12.13 -8.12
CA ALA A 255 19.59 -12.24 -9.30
C ALA A 255 20.03 -11.31 -10.44
N TYR A 256 20.74 -10.22 -10.13
CA TYR A 256 21.27 -9.29 -11.12
C TYR A 256 22.63 -9.73 -11.69
N SER A 257 23.48 -10.37 -10.88
CA SER A 257 24.84 -10.78 -11.28
C SER A 257 24.93 -12.19 -11.91
N LEU A 258 24.09 -13.15 -11.49
CA LEU A 258 24.17 -14.55 -11.95
C LEU A 258 23.78 -14.77 -13.43
N HIS A 259 23.20 -13.79 -14.11
CA HIS A 259 22.87 -13.88 -15.53
C HIS A 259 23.89 -13.21 -16.47
N ARG A 260 25.01 -12.70 -15.94
CA ARG A 260 26.01 -11.95 -16.73
C ARG A 260 27.47 -12.40 -16.57
N LEU A 261 27.74 -13.52 -15.91
CA LEU A 261 29.05 -14.15 -16.02
C LEU A 261 29.11 -14.89 -17.37
N PRO A 262 29.94 -14.44 -18.34
CA PRO A 262 30.25 -15.28 -19.49
C PRO A 262 31.06 -16.48 -18.98
N GLY A 263 30.57 -17.68 -19.29
CA GLY A 263 31.47 -18.82 -19.46
C GLY A 263 32.19 -18.72 -20.80
#